data_AF-A0A849C3S8-F1
#
_entry.id   AF-A0A849C3S8-F1
#
_cell.length_a   1.000
_cell.length_b   1.000
_cell.length_c   1.000
_cell.angle_alpha   90.00
_cell.angle_beta   90.00
_cell.angle_gamma   90.00
#
_symmetry.space_group_name_H-M   'P 1'
#
loop_
_entity.id
_entity.type
_entity.pdbx_description
1 polymer ?
#
loop_
_entity_poly.entity_id
_entity_poly.type
_entity_poly.pdbx_seq_one_letter_code
_entity_poly.pdbx_strand_id
1 'polypeptide(L)'
;MALTESEAKVLGALAGSTPAQGLTVRQLCERTGLCAGTIRHALHQMAYHGFTVSTRQSPVLWRAAEPGLSLVASCPALREFVPSKALP
;
A
#
# COMPACT_ATOMS: atom_id res chain seq x y z
N MET A 1 14.84 -5.12 -4.14
CA MET A 1 13.73 -6.03 -4.52
C MET A 1 12.98 -5.38 -5.67
N ALA A 2 12.65 -6.13 -6.71
CA ALA A 2 11.66 -5.67 -7.70
C ALA A 2 10.28 -6.01 -7.14
N LEU A 3 9.40 -5.01 -7.02
CA LEU A 3 8.01 -5.25 -6.62
C LEU A 3 7.28 -5.97 -7.75
N THR A 4 6.46 -6.95 -7.40
CA THR A 4 5.45 -7.48 -8.31
C THR A 4 4.40 -6.41 -8.62
N GLU A 5 3.64 -6.58 -9.69
CA GLU A 5 2.54 -5.66 -10.02
C GLU A 5 1.52 -5.54 -8.88
N SER A 6 1.24 -6.64 -8.17
CA SER A 6 0.32 -6.63 -7.03
C SER A 6 0.88 -5.83 -5.85
N GLU A 7 2.16 -5.98 -5.53
CA GLU A 7 2.81 -5.20 -4.47
C GLU A 7 2.90 -3.72 -4.85
N ALA A 8 3.22 -3.42 -6.10
CA ALA A 8 3.23 -2.06 -6.65
C ALA A 8 1.86 -1.38 -6.51
N LYS A 9 0.77 -2.09 -6.88
CA LYS A 9 -0.61 -1.61 -6.72
C LYS A 9 -0.96 -1.33 -5.26
N VAL A 10 -0.61 -2.23 -4.35
CA VAL A 10 -0.88 -2.05 -2.92
C VAL A 10 -0.06 -0.90 -2.35
N LEU A 11 1.22 -0.79 -2.69
CA LEU A 11 2.09 0.27 -2.20
C LEU A 11 1.66 1.65 -2.72
N GLY A 12 1.27 1.75 -4.00
CA GLY A 12 0.71 2.97 -4.58
C GLY A 12 -0.58 3.41 -3.89
N ALA A 13 -1.49 2.46 -3.64
CA ALA A 13 -2.74 2.73 -2.92
C ALA A 13 -2.52 3.23 -1.48
N LEU A 14 -1.50 2.71 -0.79
CA LEU A 14 -1.09 3.15 0.54
C LEU A 14 -0.40 4.52 0.49
N ALA A 15 0.48 4.77 -0.46
CA ALA A 15 1.20 6.02 -0.61
C ALA A 15 0.28 7.20 -0.98
N GLY A 16 -0.80 6.94 -1.72
CA GLY A 16 -1.84 7.94 -2.00
C GLY A 16 -2.85 8.12 -0.86
N SER A 17 -2.75 7.37 0.23
CA SER A 17 -3.58 7.57 1.43
C SER A 17 -2.90 8.56 2.39
N THR A 18 -3.70 9.32 3.14
CA THR A 18 -3.15 10.19 4.18
C THR A 18 -2.34 9.36 5.19
N PRO A 19 -1.07 9.71 5.49
CA PRO A 19 -0.19 8.92 6.35
C PRO A 19 -0.78 8.61 7.73
N ALA A 20 -1.69 9.47 8.22
CA ALA A 20 -2.35 9.34 9.49
C ALA A 20 -3.49 8.30 9.52
N GLN A 21 -4.15 8.02 8.40
CA GLN A 21 -5.37 7.20 8.40
C GLN A 21 -5.09 5.72 8.11
N GLY A 22 -4.11 5.39 7.26
CA GLY A 22 -3.88 4.01 6.82
C GLY A 22 -5.10 3.39 6.15
N LEU A 23 -4.97 2.15 5.67
CA LEU A 23 -6.03 1.42 4.98
C LEU A 23 -6.19 0.02 5.54
N THR A 24 -7.43 -0.41 5.68
CA THR A 24 -7.76 -1.81 5.94
C THR A 24 -7.54 -2.67 4.68
N VAL A 25 -7.41 -3.98 4.84
CA VAL A 25 -7.38 -4.93 3.70
C VAL A 25 -8.62 -4.77 2.82
N ARG A 26 -9.80 -4.51 3.41
CA ARG A 26 -11.04 -4.30 2.65
C ARG A 26 -10.95 -3.08 1.74
N GLN A 27 -10.50 -1.94 2.27
CA GLN A 27 -10.31 -0.72 1.48
C GLN A 27 -9.23 -0.89 0.41
N LEU A 28 -8.19 -1.68 0.69
CA LEU A 28 -7.18 -2.02 -0.32
C LEU A 28 -7.77 -2.87 -1.45
N CYS A 29 -8.67 -3.83 -1.15
CA CYS A 29 -9.38 -4.59 -2.19
C CYS A 29 -10.19 -3.64 -3.09
N GLU A 30 -10.95 -2.73 -2.49
CA GLU A 30 -11.78 -1.76 -3.21
C GLU A 30 -10.94 -0.85 -4.12
N ARG A 31 -9.76 -0.41 -3.66
CA ARG A 31 -8.90 0.51 -4.42
C ARG A 31 -8.07 -0.16 -5.51
N THR A 32 -7.65 -1.40 -5.30
CA THR A 32 -6.73 -2.11 -6.20
C THR A 32 -7.41 -3.12 -7.11
N GLY A 33 -8.66 -3.49 -6.81
CA GLY A 33 -9.36 -4.60 -7.46
C GLY A 33 -8.80 -5.99 -7.13
N LEU A 34 -7.80 -6.07 -6.25
CA LEU A 34 -7.17 -7.34 -5.86
C LEU A 34 -8.00 -8.07 -4.81
N CYS A 35 -7.87 -9.39 -4.78
CA CYS A 35 -8.50 -10.18 -3.73
C CYS A 35 -7.73 -10.06 -2.40
N ALA A 36 -8.42 -10.32 -1.29
CA ALA A 36 -7.86 -10.17 0.05
C ALA A 36 -6.63 -11.06 0.31
N GLY A 37 -6.56 -12.25 -0.32
CA GLY A 37 -5.40 -13.14 -0.22
C GLY A 37 -4.14 -12.51 -0.81
N THR A 38 -4.24 -11.99 -2.03
CA THR A 38 -3.13 -11.30 -2.71
C THR A 38 -2.68 -10.07 -1.93
N ILE A 39 -3.62 -9.27 -1.40
CA ILE A 39 -3.28 -8.11 -0.60
C ILE A 39 -2.56 -8.51 0.69
N ARG A 40 -3.05 -9.50 1.43
CA ARG A 40 -2.38 -9.95 2.66
C ARG A 40 -0.98 -10.48 2.37
N HIS A 41 -0.80 -11.22 1.28
CA HIS A 41 0.51 -11.71 0.86
C HIS A 41 1.47 -10.55 0.53
N ALA A 42 1.03 -9.60 -0.30
CA ALA A 42 1.81 -8.42 -0.65
C ALA A 42 2.18 -7.58 0.58
N LEU A 43 1.23 -7.32 1.49
CA LEU A 43 1.48 -6.59 2.73
C LEU A 43 2.48 -7.32 3.64
N HIS A 44 2.39 -8.64 3.73
CA HIS A 44 3.34 -9.43 4.51
C HIS A 44 4.76 -9.35 3.95
N GLN A 45 4.92 -9.53 2.63
CA GLN A 45 6.24 -9.39 1.97
C GLN A 45 6.79 -7.98 2.14
N MET A 46 5.98 -6.95 1.89
CA MET A 46 6.40 -5.57 2.03
C MET A 46 6.70 -5.17 3.48
N ALA A 47 6.00 -5.73 4.47
CA ALA A 47 6.30 -5.52 5.88
C ALA A 47 7.63 -6.17 6.27
N TYR A 48 7.89 -7.39 5.78
CA TYR A 48 9.18 -8.05 5.97
C TYR A 48 10.35 -7.21 5.42
N HIS A 49 10.13 -6.51 4.31
CA HIS A 49 11.10 -5.60 3.70
C HIS A 49 11.06 -4.15 4.22
N GLY A 50 10.21 -3.84 5.20
CA GLY A 50 10.13 -2.50 5.80
C GLY A 50 9.46 -1.42 4.93
N PHE A 51 8.74 -1.80 3.86
CA PHE A 51 8.02 -0.85 2.99
C PHE A 51 6.64 -0.50 3.51
N THR A 52 6.04 -1.34 4.34
CA THR A 52 4.73 -1.12 4.95
C THR A 52 4.73 -1.43 6.43
N VAL A 53 3.90 -0.73 7.19
CA VAL A 53 3.68 -0.98 8.62
C VAL A 53 2.20 -1.18 8.91
N SER A 54 1.89 -2.03 9.89
CA SER A 54 0.53 -2.27 10.37
C SER A 54 0.32 -1.73 11.78
N THR A 55 -0.89 -1.27 12.09
CA THR A 55 -1.29 -1.00 13.47
C THR A 55 -1.55 -2.30 14.22
N ARG A 56 -1.45 -2.27 15.55
CA ARG A 56 -1.84 -3.39 16.43
C ARG A 56 -3.33 -3.38 16.82
N GLN A 57 -4.10 -2.45 16.25
CA GLN A 57 -5.52 -2.27 16.56
C GLN A 57 -6.40 -3.16 15.68
N SER A 58 -7.64 -3.40 16.12
CA SER A 58 -8.67 -4.06 15.31
C SER A 58 -9.71 -3.03 14.87
N PRO A 59 -9.98 -2.87 13.56
CA PRO A 59 -9.35 -3.57 12.44
C PRO A 59 -7.90 -3.10 12.19
N VAL A 60 -7.07 -4.02 11.66
CA VAL A 60 -5.67 -3.71 11.31
C VAL A 60 -5.64 -2.68 10.18
N LEU A 61 -4.91 -1.59 10.41
CA LEU A 61 -4.66 -0.53 9.43
C LEU A 61 -3.23 -0.65 8.92
N TRP A 62 -3.06 -0.56 7.61
CA TRP A 62 -1.78 -0.61 6.92
C TRP A 62 -1.40 0.76 6.40
N ARG A 63 -0.11 1.08 6.45
CA ARG A 63 0.46 2.34 5.95
C ARG A 63 1.73 2.06 5.18
N ALA A 64 2.03 2.91 4.20
CA ALA A 64 3.37 2.95 3.63
C ALA A 64 4.34 3.50 4.68
N ALA A 65 5.46 2.82 4.86
CA ALA A 65 6.57 3.32 5.67
C ALA A 65 7.42 4.30 4.86
N GLU A 66 8.29 5.07 5.52
CA GLU A 66 9.22 5.99 4.84
C GLU A 66 10.00 5.36 3.67
N PRO A 67 10.56 4.13 3.79
CA PRO A 67 11.22 3.48 2.65
C PRO A 67 10.27 3.18 1.50
N GLY A 68 9.01 2.82 1.80
CA GLY A 68 7.99 2.55 0.79
C GLY A 68 7.54 3.81 0.07
N LEU A 69 7.36 4.92 0.80
CA LEU A 69 7.05 6.23 0.23
C LEU A 69 8.18 6.73 -0.68
N SER A 70 9.42 6.59 -0.22
CA SER A 70 10.62 6.94 -0.99
C SER A 70 10.71 6.14 -2.29
N LEU A 71 10.36 4.85 -2.24
CA LEU A 71 10.33 3.98 -3.42
C LEU A 71 9.27 4.45 -4.44
N VAL A 72 8.05 4.77 -3.99
CA VAL A 72 7.00 5.33 -4.87
C VAL A 72 7.41 6.69 -5.46
N ALA A 73 8.08 7.53 -4.67
CA ALA A 73 8.55 8.83 -5.13
C ALA A 73 9.65 8.72 -6.21
N SER A 74 10.56 7.75 -6.07
CA SER A 74 11.72 7.54 -6.93
C SER A 74 11.46 6.66 -8.16
N CYS A 75 10.41 5.84 -8.16
CA CYS A 75 10.03 5.00 -9.29
C CYS A 75 8.78 5.56 -10.01
N PRO A 76 8.94 6.21 -11.19
CA PRO A 76 7.81 6.78 -11.93
C PRO A 76 6.71 5.77 -12.27
N ALA A 77 7.08 4.51 -12.53
CA ALA A 77 6.13 3.44 -12.80
C ALA A 77 5.12 3.22 -11.65
N LEU A 78 5.54 3.40 -10.39
CA LEU A 78 4.65 3.21 -9.24
C LEU A 78 3.63 4.34 -9.07
N ARG A 79 3.87 5.50 -9.68
CA ARG A 79 2.96 6.65 -9.59
C ARG A 79 1.64 6.40 -10.30
N GLU A 80 1.60 5.48 -11.27
CA GLU A 80 0.35 5.09 -11.94
C GLU A 80 -0.65 4.41 -10.99
N PHE A 81 -0.13 3.80 -9.92
CA PHE A 81 -0.93 3.15 -8.88
C PHE A 81 -1.24 4.05 -7.69
N VAL A 82 -0.70 5.27 -7.65
CA VAL A 82 -1.07 6.26 -6.65
C VAL A 82 -2.43 6.83 -7.06
N PRO A 83 -3.49 6.65 -6.26
CA PRO A 83 -4.77 7.22 -6.60
C PRO A 83 -4.63 8.75 -6.74
N SER A 84 -4.91 9.25 -7.94
CA SER A 84 -4.92 10.68 -8.25
C SER A 84 -5.99 11.36 -7.39
N LYS A 85 -5.57 11.90 -6.25
CA LYS A 85 -6.33 12.80 -5.36
C LYS A 85 -7.74 12.31 -5.05
N ALA A 86 -7.91 11.70 -3.86
CA ALA A 86 -9.23 11.43 -3.30
C ALA A 86 -10.12 12.68 -3.41
N LEU A 87 -11.23 12.56 -4.15
CA LEU A 87 -12.35 13.48 -4.04
C LEU A 87 -12.78 13.53 -2.56
N PRO A 88 -13.13 14.71 -2.02
CA PRO A 88 -13.59 14.87 -0.64
C PRO A 88 -14.84 14.04 -0.33
#